data_AF-A0A0N5D7Y8-F1
#
_entry.id   AF-A0A0N5D7Y8-F1
#
_cell.length_a   1.000
_cell.length_b   1.000
_cell.length_c   1.000
_cell.angle_alpha   90.00
_cell.angle_beta   90.00
_cell.angle_gamma   90.00
#
_symmetry.space_group_name_H-M   'P 1'
#
loop_
_entity.id
_entity.type
_entity.pdbx_description
1 polymer ?
#
loop_
_entity_poly.entity_id
_entity_poly.type
_entity_poly.pdbx_seq_one_letter_code
_entity_poly.pdbx_strand_id
1 'polypeptide(L)'
;LLLSPFFSVDSIYINCVSENTERDILTVITNKFRNSKKKLHTTITFSDVKKEAAKLNKNIIIVLDEIDYLRPCDRNFLCSVFDWPVFCTRISVIGIANALNMDELQRHQLKHSPKQIIFAPYSKDQLQFILSKKLATNINNTNAIELCARKVAAMTGDARKAMQIARWSVSIGNSDNVSCRDVLGTINSIYSSPLHQVKMPLQQKILLATMLRIVGDKASTVVNKGYLLSAYGKVCERLLLPALEVDEIHGALSLLEAQSILESKPSSYQLLVDKASSNKIIADSTLISQINMIELEDT
;
A
#
# COMPACT_ATOMS: atom_id res chain seq x y z
N LEU A 1 30.54 3.08 -42.61
CA LEU A 1 29.87 3.75 -41.48
C LEU A 1 30.80 3.68 -40.28
N LEU A 2 31.55 4.77 -40.06
CA LEU A 2 32.58 4.89 -39.04
C LEU A 2 31.98 4.67 -37.66
N LEU A 3 32.47 3.65 -36.96
CA LEU A 3 32.29 3.51 -35.52
C LEU A 3 32.90 4.75 -34.86
N SER A 4 32.03 5.65 -34.42
CA SER A 4 32.39 6.83 -33.65
C SER A 4 33.14 6.41 -32.37
N PRO A 5 34.06 7.25 -31.87
CA PRO A 5 34.84 6.93 -30.68
C PRO A 5 33.89 6.64 -29.53
N PHE A 6 34.23 5.67 -28.66
CA PHE A 6 33.49 5.35 -27.45
C PHE A 6 33.19 6.63 -26.66
N PHE A 7 32.00 7.21 -26.87
CA PHE A 7 31.57 8.37 -26.10
C PHE A 7 31.37 7.89 -24.67
N SER A 8 32.18 8.40 -23.74
CA SER A 8 31.97 8.17 -22.31
C SER A 8 30.54 8.57 -21.96
N VAL A 9 29.78 7.60 -21.42
CA VAL A 9 28.40 7.79 -21.00
C VAL A 9 28.41 8.10 -19.50
N ASP A 10 27.91 9.26 -19.12
CA ASP A 10 27.71 9.63 -17.72
C ASP A 10 26.22 9.46 -17.38
N SER A 11 25.90 8.72 -16.32
CA SER A 11 24.54 8.52 -15.85
C SER A 11 24.27 9.32 -14.58
N ILE A 12 23.17 10.06 -14.55
CA ILE A 12 22.68 10.81 -13.39
C ILE A 12 21.36 10.17 -12.96
N TYR A 13 21.32 9.65 -11.73
CA TYR A 13 20.12 9.11 -11.12
C TYR A 13 19.58 10.09 -10.07
N ILE A 14 18.28 10.38 -10.14
CA ILE A 14 17.58 11.30 -9.25
C ILE A 14 16.29 10.61 -8.80
N ASN A 15 16.10 10.52 -7.48
CA ASN A 15 14.85 10.05 -6.90
C ASN A 15 13.95 11.25 -6.57
N CYS A 16 12.83 11.37 -7.26
CA CYS A 16 11.89 12.49 -7.11
C CYS A 16 11.10 12.46 -5.80
N VAL A 17 11.17 11.39 -5.00
CA VAL A 17 10.64 11.37 -3.62
C VAL A 17 11.48 12.25 -2.71
N SER A 18 12.81 12.25 -2.88
CA SER A 18 13.72 13.06 -2.07
C SER A 18 13.83 14.49 -2.59
N GLU A 19 13.87 14.65 -3.91
CA GLU A 19 14.03 15.94 -4.61
C GLU A 19 12.76 16.22 -5.43
N ASN A 20 11.77 16.85 -4.81
CA ASN A 20 10.42 16.99 -5.38
C ASN A 20 10.14 18.35 -6.02
N THR A 21 11.13 19.26 -6.06
CA THR A 21 11.00 20.58 -6.70
C THR A 21 11.88 20.68 -7.96
N GLU A 22 11.43 21.48 -8.93
CA GLU A 22 12.22 21.81 -10.13
C GLU A 22 13.65 22.29 -9.79
N ARG A 23 13.76 23.16 -8.77
CA ARG A 23 15.04 23.74 -8.38
C ARG A 23 15.97 22.67 -7.84
N ASP A 24 15.45 21.77 -7.03
CA ASP A 24 16.25 20.72 -6.43
C ASP A 24 16.80 19.78 -7.50
N ILE A 25 15.95 19.34 -8.44
CA ILE A 25 16.37 18.53 -9.59
C ILE A 25 17.45 19.24 -10.41
N LEU A 26 17.24 20.52 -10.75
CA LEU A 26 18.22 21.30 -11.50
C LEU A 26 19.54 21.50 -10.74
N THR A 27 19.50 21.67 -9.42
CA THR A 27 20.71 21.78 -8.61
C THR A 27 21.49 20.47 -8.57
N VAL A 28 20.81 19.32 -8.44
CA VAL A 28 21.45 18.00 -8.45
C VAL A 28 22.13 17.74 -9.80
N ILE A 29 21.43 18.03 -10.90
CA ILE A 29 21.97 17.89 -12.26
C ILE A 29 23.21 18.78 -12.45
N THR A 30 23.11 20.06 -12.06
CA THR A 30 24.20 21.02 -12.24
C THR A 30 25.40 20.69 -11.36
N ASN A 31 25.17 20.26 -10.12
CA ASN A 31 26.24 19.84 -9.20
C ASN A 31 26.97 18.59 -9.71
N LYS A 32 26.24 17.66 -10.33
CA LYS A 32 26.82 16.47 -10.98
C LYS A 32 27.65 16.85 -12.21
N PHE A 33 27.23 17.83 -13.01
CA PHE A 33 28.06 18.33 -14.12
C PHE A 33 29.30 19.09 -13.65
N ARG A 34 29.20 19.86 -12.57
CA ARG A 34 30.29 20.69 -12.06
C ARG A 34 31.26 19.95 -11.14
N ASN A 35 31.00 18.70 -10.79
CA ASN A 35 31.72 17.96 -9.74
C ASN A 35 31.86 18.75 -8.43
N SER A 36 30.83 19.52 -8.05
CA SER A 36 30.88 20.41 -6.89
C SER A 36 29.65 20.25 -5.99
N LYS A 37 29.86 20.28 -4.66
CA LYS A 37 28.80 20.17 -3.64
C LYS A 37 28.27 21.53 -3.16
N LYS A 38 28.62 22.65 -3.81
CA LYS A 38 28.17 23.97 -3.36
C LYS A 38 26.68 24.14 -3.64
N LYS A 39 25.90 24.53 -2.62
CA LYS A 39 24.52 25.03 -2.83
C LYS A 39 24.60 26.27 -3.73
N LEU A 40 24.04 26.17 -4.93
CA LEU A 40 23.89 27.33 -5.81
C LEU A 40 22.77 28.21 -5.26
N HIS A 41 23.09 29.46 -4.94
CA HIS A 41 22.19 30.44 -4.32
C HIS A 41 21.32 31.20 -5.35
N THR A 42 21.51 30.91 -6.64
CA THR A 42 20.90 31.58 -7.79
C THR A 42 19.90 30.68 -8.49
N THR A 43 18.86 31.26 -9.07
CA THR A 43 17.85 30.61 -9.92
C THR A 43 18.53 29.91 -11.09
N ILE A 44 18.83 28.62 -10.95
CA ILE A 44 19.42 27.80 -12.01
C ILE A 44 18.37 27.64 -13.10
N THR A 45 18.73 27.99 -14.33
CA THR A 45 17.83 27.86 -15.49
C THR A 45 18.34 26.74 -16.41
N PHE A 46 17.46 26.14 -17.22
CA PHE A 46 17.83 25.15 -18.24
C PHE A 46 19.00 25.60 -19.15
N SER A 47 19.13 26.90 -19.42
CA SER A 47 20.25 27.47 -20.18
C SER A 47 21.63 27.17 -19.56
N ASP A 48 21.71 27.10 -18.23
CA ASP A 48 22.96 26.77 -17.52
C ASP A 48 23.27 25.28 -17.64
N VAL A 49 22.25 24.44 -17.48
CA VAL A 49 22.33 23.00 -17.72
C VAL A 49 22.82 22.69 -19.14
N LYS A 50 22.29 23.40 -20.15
CA LYS A 50 22.72 23.26 -21.55
C LYS A 50 24.18 23.66 -21.76
N LYS A 51 24.62 24.77 -21.17
CA LYS A 51 26.02 25.23 -21.25
C LYS A 51 26.97 24.26 -20.58
N GLU A 52 26.62 23.74 -19.40
CA GLU A 52 27.44 22.77 -18.69
C GLU A 52 27.49 21.42 -19.42
N ALA A 53 26.36 20.95 -19.96
CA ALA A 53 26.33 19.73 -20.77
C ALA A 53 27.18 19.85 -22.04
N ALA A 54 27.21 21.03 -22.67
CA ALA A 54 28.06 21.29 -23.85
C ALA A 54 29.56 21.23 -23.52
N LYS A 55 29.97 21.63 -22.32
CA LYS A 55 31.38 21.57 -21.87
C LYS A 55 31.87 20.15 -21.64
N LEU A 56 31.00 19.23 -21.20
CA LEU A 56 31.40 17.85 -20.91
C LEU A 56 31.71 17.02 -22.17
N ASN A 57 31.18 17.38 -23.35
CA ASN A 57 31.31 16.64 -24.62
C ASN A 57 31.12 15.10 -24.48
N LYS A 58 30.16 14.69 -23.63
CA LYS A 58 29.82 13.29 -23.33
C LYS A 58 28.34 13.02 -23.54
N ASN A 59 27.99 11.75 -23.69
CA ASN A 59 26.59 11.34 -23.70
C ASN A 59 26.11 11.24 -22.25
N ILE A 60 24.97 11.84 -21.93
CA ILE A 60 24.44 11.94 -20.58
C ILE A 60 23.07 11.26 -20.54
N ILE A 61 22.90 10.33 -19.60
CA ILE A 61 21.61 9.70 -19.32
C ILE A 61 21.10 10.23 -17.98
N ILE A 62 19.93 10.86 -17.98
CA ILE A 62 19.25 11.34 -16.78
C ILE A 62 18.11 10.37 -16.48
N VAL A 63 18.18 9.72 -15.32
CA VAL A 63 17.14 8.82 -14.81
C VAL A 63 16.41 9.54 -13.68
N LEU A 64 15.13 9.82 -13.90
CA LEU A 64 14.20 10.36 -12.92
C LEU A 64 13.32 9.21 -12.42
N ASP A 65 13.45 8.86 -11.15
CA ASP A 65 12.68 7.80 -10.50
C ASP A 65 11.52 8.37 -9.69
N GLU A 66 10.40 7.65 -9.62
CA GLU A 66 9.18 8.05 -8.88
C GLU A 66 8.67 9.46 -9.27
N ILE A 67 8.61 9.74 -10.59
CA ILE A 67 8.25 11.08 -11.11
C ILE A 67 6.81 11.51 -10.83
N ASP A 68 5.95 10.58 -10.42
CA ASP A 68 4.59 10.83 -9.93
C ASP A 68 4.54 11.55 -8.58
N TYR A 69 5.66 11.60 -7.85
CA TYR A 69 5.80 12.39 -6.62
C TYR A 69 6.15 13.87 -6.85
N LEU A 70 6.40 14.29 -8.10
CA LEU A 70 6.63 15.69 -8.42
C LEU A 70 5.38 16.54 -8.16
N ARG A 71 5.60 17.77 -7.69
CA ARG A 71 4.48 18.68 -7.37
C ARG A 71 3.67 19.00 -8.63
N PRO A 72 2.34 19.12 -8.52
CA PRO A 72 1.49 19.47 -9.66
C PRO A 72 1.89 20.77 -10.36
N CYS A 73 2.40 21.77 -9.63
CA CYS A 73 2.87 23.04 -10.19
C CYS A 73 4.12 22.89 -11.08
N ASP A 74 4.92 21.83 -10.87
CA ASP A 74 6.16 21.57 -11.59
C ASP A 74 5.94 20.59 -12.78
N ARG A 75 4.67 20.31 -13.15
CA ARG A 75 4.35 19.46 -14.31
C ARG A 75 4.78 20.07 -15.64
N ASN A 76 4.78 21.40 -15.75
CA ASN A 76 5.35 22.11 -16.90
C ASN A 76 6.87 21.90 -16.99
N PHE A 77 7.55 21.86 -15.84
CA PHE A 77 8.97 21.53 -15.78
C PHE A 77 9.21 20.10 -16.28
N LEU A 78 8.43 19.11 -15.82
CA LEU A 78 8.54 17.74 -16.28
C LEU A 78 8.35 17.60 -17.80
N CYS A 79 7.38 18.32 -18.39
CA CYS A 79 7.22 18.39 -19.84
C CYS A 79 8.46 18.98 -20.53
N SER A 80 9.02 20.05 -19.95
CA SER A 80 10.25 20.66 -20.46
C SER A 80 11.44 19.68 -20.42
N VAL A 81 11.56 18.86 -19.36
CA VAL A 81 12.64 17.88 -19.23
C VAL A 81 12.58 16.81 -20.32
N PHE A 82 11.38 16.33 -20.65
CA PHE A 82 11.21 15.36 -21.73
C PHE A 82 11.50 15.95 -23.12
N ASP A 83 11.43 17.28 -23.29
CA ASP A 83 11.84 17.96 -24.52
C ASP A 83 13.36 18.21 -24.60
N TRP A 84 14.13 18.06 -23.51
CA TRP A 84 15.58 18.31 -23.51
C TRP A 84 16.39 17.53 -24.55
N PRO A 85 16.10 16.25 -24.83
CA PRO A 85 16.77 15.51 -25.90
C PRO A 85 16.63 16.15 -27.29
N VAL A 86 15.54 16.90 -27.53
CA VAL A 86 15.33 17.66 -28.79
C VAL A 86 16.30 18.83 -28.88
N PHE A 87 16.59 19.48 -27.76
CA PHE A 87 17.50 20.62 -27.69
C PHE A 87 18.98 20.24 -27.55
N CYS A 88 19.26 19.00 -27.14
CA CYS A 88 20.60 18.45 -26.95
C CYS A 88 20.64 16.95 -27.26
N THR A 89 21.18 16.59 -28.42
CA THR A 89 21.26 15.19 -28.90
C THR A 89 22.10 14.26 -28.03
N ARG A 90 22.92 14.82 -27.12
CA ARG A 90 23.75 14.07 -26.18
C ARG A 90 23.05 13.76 -24.86
N ILE A 91 21.84 14.29 -24.64
CA ILE A 91 21.07 14.04 -23.41
C ILE A 91 19.95 13.05 -23.73
N SER A 92 19.86 12.00 -22.93
CA SER A 92 18.73 11.08 -22.90
C SER A 92 18.06 11.12 -21.53
N VAL A 93 16.74 11.14 -21.50
CA VAL A 93 15.95 11.19 -20.27
C VAL A 93 15.12 9.92 -20.15
N ILE A 94 15.15 9.30 -18.98
CA ILE A 94 14.33 8.15 -18.59
C ILE A 94 13.52 8.56 -17.38
N GLY A 95 12.19 8.52 -17.48
CA GLY A 95 11.28 8.72 -16.36
C GLY A 95 10.67 7.38 -15.94
N ILE A 96 10.71 7.09 -14.64
CA ILE A 96 10.08 5.91 -14.02
C ILE A 96 8.93 6.41 -13.15
N ALA A 97 7.74 5.87 -13.34
CA ALA A 97 6.55 6.22 -12.58
C ALA A 97 5.67 4.98 -12.36
N ASN A 98 4.91 4.96 -11.26
CA ASN A 98 3.96 3.88 -10.99
C ASN A 98 2.59 4.13 -11.62
N ALA A 99 2.08 5.36 -11.50
CA ALA A 99 0.70 5.69 -11.89
C ALA A 99 0.60 6.89 -12.84
N LEU A 100 1.65 7.19 -13.61
CA LEU A 100 1.63 8.35 -14.51
C LEU A 100 0.82 8.05 -15.77
N ASN A 101 -0.40 8.57 -15.82
CA ASN A 101 -1.22 8.59 -17.02
C ASN A 101 -0.58 9.52 -18.04
N MET A 102 -0.01 8.95 -19.11
CA MET A 102 0.59 9.72 -20.21
C MET A 102 -0.37 10.73 -20.84
N ASP A 103 -1.67 10.50 -20.76
CA ASP A 103 -2.71 11.44 -21.18
C ASP A 103 -2.63 12.77 -20.44
N GLU A 104 -2.23 12.77 -19.16
CA GLU A 104 -2.03 14.00 -18.41
C GLU A 104 -0.79 14.76 -18.88
N LEU A 105 0.29 14.06 -19.26
CA LEU A 105 1.47 14.71 -19.85
C LEU A 105 1.19 15.27 -21.24
N GLN A 106 0.47 14.52 -22.08
CA GLN A 106 0.19 14.95 -23.46
C GLN A 106 -0.73 16.17 -23.51
N ARG A 107 -1.64 16.34 -22.54
CA ARG A 107 -2.46 17.56 -22.40
C ARG A 107 -1.63 18.83 -22.16
N HIS A 108 -0.42 18.71 -21.62
CA HIS A 108 0.47 19.84 -21.32
C HIS A 108 1.43 20.20 -22.46
N GLN A 109 1.07 19.86 -23.71
CA GLN A 109 1.79 20.29 -24.93
C GLN A 109 3.24 19.80 -25.02
N LEU A 110 3.48 18.51 -24.76
CA LEU A 110 4.74 17.87 -25.14
C LEU A 110 4.98 18.07 -26.64
N LYS A 111 6.15 18.60 -27.02
CA LYS A 111 6.51 18.76 -28.44
C LYS A 111 6.82 17.42 -29.08
N HIS A 112 7.29 16.46 -28.28
CA HIS A 112 7.52 15.08 -28.71
C HIS A 112 6.97 14.11 -27.67
N SER A 113 6.24 13.08 -28.11
CA SER A 113 5.81 12.01 -27.22
C SER A 113 7.02 11.13 -26.87
N PRO A 114 7.31 10.91 -25.57
CA PRO A 114 8.37 9.98 -25.18
C PRO A 114 7.92 8.55 -25.48
N LYS A 115 8.89 7.66 -25.77
CA LYS A 115 8.61 6.24 -25.96
C LYS A 115 8.25 5.61 -24.63
N GLN A 116 7.01 5.17 -24.49
CA GLN A 116 6.54 4.49 -23.28
C GLN A 116 6.92 3.01 -23.31
N ILE A 117 7.43 2.52 -22.19
CA ILE A 117 7.67 1.09 -21.94
C ILE A 117 6.83 0.73 -20.72
N ILE A 118 5.85 -0.15 -20.90
CA ILE A 118 4.95 -0.58 -19.82
C ILE A 118 5.52 -1.85 -19.20
N PHE A 119 5.83 -1.79 -17.90
CA PHE A 119 6.20 -2.96 -17.12
C PHE A 119 4.94 -3.57 -16.51
N ALA A 120 4.40 -4.59 -17.19
CA ALA A 120 3.25 -5.32 -16.67
C ALA A 120 3.60 -6.05 -15.36
N PRO A 121 2.62 -6.26 -14.46
CA PRO A 121 2.80 -7.09 -13.28
C PRO A 121 3.30 -8.49 -13.66
N TYR A 122 4.09 -9.10 -12.79
CA TYR A 122 4.68 -10.40 -13.07
C TYR A 122 3.63 -11.51 -13.15
N SER A 123 3.79 -12.42 -14.11
CA SER A 123 2.99 -13.63 -14.20
C SER A 123 3.34 -14.63 -13.09
N LYS A 124 2.47 -15.63 -12.89
CA LYS A 124 2.73 -16.77 -11.99
C LYS A 124 4.11 -17.38 -12.26
N ASP A 125 4.39 -17.70 -13.51
CA ASP A 125 5.61 -18.43 -13.89
C ASP A 125 6.86 -17.57 -13.69
N GLN A 126 6.76 -16.26 -13.98
CA GLN A 126 7.83 -15.30 -13.73
C GLN A 126 8.12 -15.16 -12.23
N LEU A 127 7.08 -15.02 -11.40
CA LEU A 127 7.23 -14.97 -9.94
C LEU A 127 7.81 -16.27 -9.39
N GLN A 128 7.33 -17.42 -9.87
CA GLN A 128 7.85 -18.72 -9.47
C GLN A 128 9.34 -18.85 -9.79
N PHE A 129 9.76 -18.41 -10.98
CA PHE A 129 11.17 -18.39 -11.38
C PHE A 129 12.01 -17.43 -10.53
N ILE A 130 11.51 -16.23 -10.25
CA ILE A 130 12.22 -15.24 -9.42
C ILE A 130 12.39 -15.78 -7.99
N LEU A 131 11.32 -16.32 -7.41
CA LEU A 131 11.32 -16.87 -6.06
C LEU A 131 12.23 -18.10 -5.96
N SER A 132 12.13 -19.06 -6.88
CA SER A 132 12.98 -20.25 -6.87
C SER A 132 14.46 -19.89 -6.95
N LYS A 133 14.83 -18.92 -7.81
CA LYS A 133 16.21 -18.47 -7.94
C LYS A 133 16.72 -17.73 -6.71
N LYS A 134 15.87 -16.95 -6.04
CA LYS A 134 16.25 -16.15 -4.86
C LYS A 134 16.19 -16.91 -3.53
N LEU A 135 15.40 -17.99 -3.46
CA LEU A 135 15.15 -18.80 -2.26
C LEU A 135 15.71 -20.21 -2.35
N ALA A 136 16.48 -20.52 -3.40
CA ALA A 136 17.11 -21.83 -3.63
C ALA A 136 17.92 -22.35 -2.43
N THR A 137 18.38 -21.47 -1.55
CA THR A 137 19.16 -21.84 -0.35
C THR A 137 18.31 -22.15 0.88
N ASN A 138 17.04 -21.72 0.91
CA ASN A 138 16.23 -21.66 2.14
C ASN A 138 14.89 -22.40 2.06
N ILE A 139 14.38 -22.70 0.86
CA ILE A 139 13.08 -23.36 0.68
C ILE A 139 13.25 -24.50 -0.32
N ASN A 140 13.17 -25.74 0.17
CA ASN A 140 13.24 -26.95 -0.67
C ASN A 140 11.88 -27.36 -1.24
N ASN A 141 10.78 -26.74 -0.80
CA ASN A 141 9.43 -27.11 -1.22
C ASN A 141 8.95 -26.28 -2.44
N THR A 142 9.07 -26.86 -3.63
CA THR A 142 8.63 -26.23 -4.89
C THR A 142 7.13 -25.92 -4.90
N ASN A 143 6.29 -26.76 -4.27
CA ASN A 143 4.83 -26.56 -4.22
C ASN A 143 4.46 -25.32 -3.40
N ALA A 144 5.20 -25.03 -2.33
CA ALA A 144 4.99 -23.85 -1.50
C ALA A 144 5.34 -22.56 -2.27
N ILE A 145 6.43 -22.59 -3.06
CA ILE A 145 6.84 -21.47 -3.93
C ILE A 145 5.80 -21.24 -5.03
N GLU A 146 5.34 -22.30 -5.69
CA GLU A 146 4.30 -22.21 -6.72
C GLU A 146 3.01 -21.63 -6.16
N LEU A 147 2.59 -22.07 -4.96
CA LEU A 147 1.40 -21.56 -4.31
C LEU A 147 1.54 -20.06 -4.02
N CYS A 148 2.67 -19.63 -3.48
CA CYS A 148 2.96 -18.22 -3.23
C CYS A 148 2.91 -17.40 -4.52
N ALA A 149 3.64 -17.84 -5.55
CA ALA A 149 3.71 -17.18 -6.85
C ALA A 149 2.33 -17.03 -7.49
N ARG A 150 1.54 -18.10 -7.51
CA ARG A 150 0.17 -18.09 -8.07
C ARG A 150 -0.73 -17.12 -7.34
N LYS A 151 -0.69 -17.12 -6.00
CA LYS A 151 -1.58 -16.29 -5.20
C LYS A 151 -1.21 -14.80 -5.32
N VAL A 152 0.08 -14.47 -5.32
CA VAL A 152 0.54 -13.08 -5.47
C VAL A 152 0.33 -12.58 -6.89
N ALA A 153 0.58 -13.39 -7.92
CA ALA A 153 0.29 -13.04 -9.32
C ALA A 153 -1.20 -12.71 -9.53
N ALA A 154 -2.09 -13.50 -8.91
CA ALA A 154 -3.53 -13.26 -9.00
C ALA A 154 -4.01 -12.00 -8.27
N MET A 155 -3.25 -11.51 -7.29
CA MET A 155 -3.65 -10.36 -6.46
C MET A 155 -2.99 -9.06 -6.88
N THR A 156 -1.67 -9.06 -7.05
CA THR A 156 -0.88 -7.84 -7.32
C THR A 156 0.14 -8.01 -8.44
N GLY A 157 0.73 -9.19 -8.59
CA GLY A 157 1.88 -9.42 -9.48
C GLY A 157 3.17 -8.72 -9.04
N ASP A 158 3.27 -8.31 -7.76
CA ASP A 158 4.44 -7.61 -7.21
C ASP A 158 5.48 -8.60 -6.64
N ALA A 159 6.68 -8.60 -7.22
CA ALA A 159 7.78 -9.45 -6.81
C ALA A 159 8.31 -9.12 -5.40
N ARG A 160 8.22 -7.86 -4.93
CA ARG A 160 8.63 -7.47 -3.57
C ARG A 160 7.71 -8.11 -2.55
N LYS A 161 6.39 -8.03 -2.76
CA LYS A 161 5.39 -8.69 -1.91
C LYS A 161 5.58 -10.20 -1.91
N ALA A 162 5.77 -10.81 -3.09
CA ALA A 162 6.03 -12.25 -3.20
C ALA A 162 7.25 -12.69 -2.37
N MET A 163 8.35 -11.94 -2.48
CA MET A 163 9.57 -12.19 -1.71
C MET A 163 9.36 -12.03 -0.20
N GLN A 164 8.63 -11.01 0.24
CA GLN A 164 8.34 -10.77 1.65
C GLN A 164 7.52 -11.91 2.27
N ILE A 165 6.46 -12.33 1.58
CA ILE A 165 5.62 -13.47 1.99
C ILE A 165 6.46 -14.73 2.13
N ALA A 166 7.30 -15.02 1.13
CA ALA A 166 8.13 -16.21 1.15
C ALA A 166 9.15 -16.19 2.30
N ARG A 167 9.77 -15.04 2.56
CA ARG A 167 10.70 -14.87 3.71
C ARG A 167 10.01 -15.00 5.06
N TRP A 168 8.82 -14.43 5.23
CA TRP A 168 8.04 -14.61 6.47
C TRP A 168 7.60 -16.06 6.66
N SER A 169 7.23 -16.75 5.58
CA SER A 169 6.87 -18.17 5.65
C SER A 169 8.05 -19.03 6.11
N VAL A 170 9.29 -18.67 5.72
CA VAL A 170 10.53 -19.30 6.24
C VAL A 170 10.76 -18.99 7.71
N SER A 171 10.45 -17.76 8.14
CA SER A 171 10.64 -17.36 9.54
C SER A 171 9.63 -18.00 10.50
N ILE A 172 8.43 -18.33 10.03
CA ILE A 172 7.35 -18.92 10.82
C ILE A 172 7.44 -20.46 10.78
N GLY A 173 7.82 -21.01 9.63
CA GLY A 173 8.07 -22.44 9.48
C GLY A 173 9.40 -22.86 10.11
N ASN A 174 9.56 -24.15 10.39
CA ASN A 174 10.88 -24.69 10.70
C ASN A 174 11.76 -24.52 9.45
N SER A 175 12.99 -24.05 9.64
CA SER A 175 13.96 -23.69 8.59
C SER A 175 14.17 -24.78 7.53
N ASP A 176 13.88 -26.04 7.86
CA ASP A 176 14.11 -27.18 6.97
C ASP A 176 12.90 -27.59 6.12
N ASN A 177 11.68 -27.12 6.41
CA ASN A 177 10.51 -27.51 5.62
C ASN A 177 9.32 -26.53 5.71
N VAL A 178 9.32 -25.51 4.85
CA VAL A 178 8.17 -24.61 4.69
C VAL A 178 7.02 -25.35 4.01
N SER A 179 5.89 -25.48 4.70
CA SER A 179 4.70 -26.11 4.14
C SER A 179 3.82 -25.12 3.37
N CYS A 180 2.97 -25.65 2.49
CA CYS A 180 1.93 -24.85 1.81
C CYS A 180 0.98 -24.15 2.81
N ARG A 181 0.77 -24.74 3.99
CA ARG A 181 -0.08 -24.19 5.05
C ARG A 181 0.53 -22.92 5.66
N ASP A 182 1.85 -22.89 5.85
CA ASP A 182 2.55 -21.75 6.45
C ASP A 182 2.55 -20.55 5.48
N VAL A 183 2.73 -20.83 4.19
CA VAL A 183 2.59 -19.83 3.12
C VAL A 183 1.17 -19.28 3.06
N LEU A 184 0.15 -20.14 3.11
CA LEU A 184 -1.24 -19.71 3.13
C LEU A 184 -1.59 -18.89 4.38
N GLY A 185 -1.11 -19.30 5.55
CA GLY A 185 -1.27 -18.56 6.79
C GLY A 185 -0.64 -17.17 6.72
N THR A 186 0.56 -17.06 6.15
CA THR A 186 1.29 -15.80 5.97
C THR A 186 0.63 -14.89 4.94
N ILE A 187 0.15 -15.45 3.83
CA ILE A 187 -0.61 -14.69 2.83
C ILE A 187 -1.90 -14.16 3.46
N ASN A 188 -2.64 -15.01 4.18
CA ASN A 188 -3.83 -14.56 4.87
C ASN A 188 -3.48 -13.54 5.95
N SER A 189 -2.34 -13.61 6.63
CA SER A 189 -1.99 -12.58 7.61
C SER A 189 -1.65 -11.24 6.97
N ILE A 190 -0.97 -11.23 5.81
CA ILE A 190 -0.59 -10.00 5.09
C ILE A 190 -1.79 -9.37 4.37
N TYR A 191 -2.69 -10.19 3.83
CA TYR A 191 -3.79 -9.73 2.98
C TYR A 191 -5.18 -9.77 3.63
N SER A 192 -5.36 -10.40 4.79
CA SER A 192 -6.62 -10.24 5.53
C SER A 192 -6.62 -8.88 6.21
N SER A 193 -7.75 -8.19 6.13
CA SER A 193 -7.96 -6.93 6.84
C SER A 193 -7.63 -7.10 8.34
N PRO A 194 -7.03 -6.10 9.02
CA PRO A 194 -6.67 -6.16 10.45
C PRO A 194 -7.81 -6.61 11.36
N LEU A 195 -9.04 -6.35 10.93
CA LEU A 195 -10.28 -6.77 11.58
C LEU A 195 -10.40 -8.30 11.77
N HIS A 196 -9.76 -9.12 10.93
CA HIS A 196 -9.90 -10.57 10.94
C HIS A 196 -8.88 -11.29 11.83
N GLN A 197 -7.93 -10.57 12.44
CA GLN A 197 -6.84 -11.14 13.24
C GLN A 197 -7.00 -10.98 14.74
N VAL A 198 -7.92 -10.13 15.21
CA VAL A 198 -8.07 -9.91 16.64
C VAL A 198 -8.91 -11.04 17.21
N LYS A 199 -8.29 -11.92 18.02
CA LYS A 199 -9.04 -12.71 19.01
C LYS A 199 -9.69 -11.71 19.96
N MET A 200 -10.89 -11.27 19.60
CA MET A 200 -11.66 -10.29 20.33
C MET A 200 -12.09 -10.89 21.68
N PRO A 201 -11.79 -10.24 22.83
CA PRO A 201 -12.32 -10.61 24.13
C PRO A 201 -13.81 -10.94 24.09
N LEU A 202 -14.23 -11.93 24.87
CA LEU A 202 -15.62 -12.42 24.88
C LEU A 202 -16.63 -11.28 25.06
N GLN A 203 -16.31 -10.32 25.93
CA GLN A 203 -17.19 -9.19 26.23
C GLN A 203 -17.35 -8.22 25.05
N GLN A 204 -16.28 -7.98 24.31
CA GLN A 204 -16.35 -7.22 23.06
C GLN A 204 -17.21 -7.96 22.02
N LYS A 205 -17.10 -9.29 21.93
CA LYS A 205 -17.92 -10.12 21.01
C LYS A 205 -19.41 -10.02 21.33
N ILE A 206 -19.77 -10.15 22.60
CA ILE A 206 -21.17 -10.05 23.05
C ILE A 206 -21.71 -8.64 22.76
N LEU A 207 -20.91 -7.61 23.00
CA LEU A 207 -21.31 -6.23 22.76
C LEU A 207 -21.53 -5.95 21.26
N LEU A 208 -20.61 -6.38 20.40
CA LEU A 208 -20.77 -6.27 18.94
C LEU A 208 -21.96 -7.08 18.44
N ALA A 209 -22.17 -8.30 18.95
CA ALA A 209 -23.33 -9.12 18.59
C ALA A 209 -24.66 -8.48 19.04
N THR A 210 -24.69 -7.86 20.22
CA THR A 210 -25.84 -7.12 20.73
C THR A 210 -26.13 -5.91 19.84
N MET A 211 -25.11 -5.15 19.44
CA MET A 211 -25.26 -4.04 18.49
C MET A 211 -25.81 -4.50 17.14
N LEU A 212 -25.30 -5.61 16.59
CA LEU A 212 -25.81 -6.18 15.34
C LEU A 212 -27.28 -6.61 15.43
N ARG A 213 -27.68 -7.16 16.59
CA ARG A 213 -29.07 -7.55 16.84
C ARG A 213 -30.01 -6.34 16.91
N ILE A 214 -29.57 -5.26 17.55
CA ILE A 214 -30.32 -3.98 17.64
C ILE A 214 -30.48 -3.36 16.24
N VAL A 215 -29.43 -3.38 15.43
CA VAL A 215 -29.44 -2.84 14.06
C VAL A 215 -30.31 -3.71 13.13
N GLY A 216 -30.32 -5.03 13.33
CA GLY A 216 -31.18 -5.95 12.59
C GLY A 216 -30.88 -5.95 11.08
N ASP A 217 -31.91 -5.79 10.25
CA ASP A 217 -31.83 -5.54 8.79
C ASP A 217 -32.18 -4.09 8.43
N LYS A 218 -32.31 -3.19 9.43
CA LYS A 218 -32.61 -1.78 9.18
C LYS A 218 -31.34 -1.09 8.64
N ALA A 219 -31.51 -0.18 7.67
CA ALA A 219 -30.41 0.56 7.04
C ALA A 219 -29.68 1.56 7.97
N SER A 220 -30.15 1.72 9.21
CA SER A 220 -29.54 2.62 10.20
C SER A 220 -28.41 1.90 10.94
N THR A 221 -27.17 2.28 10.67
CA THR A 221 -25.97 1.79 11.37
C THR A 221 -25.76 2.44 12.74
N VAL A 222 -26.75 3.18 13.25
CA VAL A 222 -26.65 3.99 14.47
C VAL A 222 -27.48 3.38 15.61
N VAL A 223 -26.85 3.23 16.77
CA VAL A 223 -27.42 2.62 18.00
C VAL A 223 -27.33 3.62 19.16
N ASN A 224 -28.42 3.80 19.92
CA ASN A 224 -28.41 4.68 21.10
C ASN A 224 -27.61 4.05 22.26
N LYS A 225 -26.77 4.85 22.94
CA LYS A 225 -25.93 4.40 24.05
C LYS A 225 -26.73 3.78 25.21
N GLY A 226 -27.86 4.41 25.58
CA GLY A 226 -28.69 3.94 26.69
C GLY A 226 -29.41 2.61 26.38
N TYR A 227 -29.87 2.46 25.14
CA TYR A 227 -30.51 1.23 24.68
C TYR A 227 -29.52 0.08 24.51
N LEU A 228 -28.29 0.38 24.09
CA LEU A 228 -27.23 -0.62 24.00
C LEU A 228 -26.88 -1.21 25.38
N LEU A 229 -26.77 -0.37 26.40
CA LEU A 229 -26.46 -0.80 27.77
C LEU A 229 -27.56 -1.67 28.37
N SER A 230 -28.83 -1.30 28.18
CA SER A 230 -29.96 -2.10 28.66
C SER A 230 -30.09 -3.43 27.92
N ALA A 231 -29.89 -3.44 26.60
CA ALA A 231 -29.88 -4.66 25.80
C ALA A 231 -28.73 -5.59 26.18
N TYR A 232 -27.53 -5.05 26.41
CA TYR A 232 -26.36 -5.82 26.82
C TYR A 232 -26.57 -6.48 28.20
N GLY A 233 -27.15 -5.75 29.17
CA GLY A 233 -27.51 -6.31 30.48
C GLY A 233 -28.45 -7.52 30.36
N LYS A 234 -29.51 -7.40 29.55
CA LYS A 234 -30.47 -8.49 29.29
C LYS A 234 -29.81 -9.70 28.61
N VAL A 235 -28.87 -9.47 27.68
CA VAL A 235 -28.12 -10.52 26.99
C VAL A 235 -27.19 -11.26 27.96
N CYS A 236 -26.49 -10.55 28.84
CA CYS A 236 -25.61 -11.15 29.85
C CYS A 236 -26.38 -12.00 30.87
N GLU A 237 -27.54 -11.53 31.33
CA GLU A 237 -28.43 -12.31 32.23
C GLU A 237 -28.90 -13.62 31.59
N ARG A 238 -29.29 -13.59 30.31
CA ARG A 238 -29.77 -14.77 29.57
C ARG A 238 -28.66 -15.74 29.21
N LEU A 239 -27.44 -15.26 28.98
CA LEU A 239 -26.26 -16.08 28.72
C LEU A 239 -25.61 -16.62 30.01
N LEU A 240 -26.16 -16.31 31.19
CA LEU A 240 -25.60 -16.68 32.50
C LEU A 240 -24.15 -16.19 32.68
N LEU A 241 -23.84 -15.01 32.15
CA LEU A 241 -22.52 -14.40 32.25
C LEU A 241 -22.53 -13.24 33.25
N PRO A 242 -21.42 -13.02 33.99
CA PRO A 242 -21.30 -11.85 34.85
C PRO A 242 -21.35 -10.58 33.99
N ALA A 243 -22.32 -9.71 34.30
CA ALA A 243 -22.42 -8.40 33.65
C ALA A 243 -21.25 -7.52 34.11
N LEU A 244 -20.62 -6.81 33.17
CA LEU A 244 -19.56 -5.85 33.48
C LEU A 244 -20.13 -4.55 34.04
N GLU A 245 -19.30 -3.86 34.82
CA GLU A 245 -19.62 -2.51 35.27
C GLU A 245 -19.60 -1.51 34.11
N VAL A 246 -20.32 -0.39 34.27
CA VAL A 246 -20.51 0.62 33.20
C VAL A 246 -19.17 1.16 32.67
N ASP A 247 -18.17 1.32 33.55
CA ASP A 247 -16.83 1.79 33.20
C ASP A 247 -16.05 0.77 32.36
N GLU A 248 -16.20 -0.53 32.65
CA GLU A 248 -15.56 -1.59 31.89
C GLU A 248 -16.20 -1.77 30.51
N ILE A 249 -17.52 -1.56 30.40
CA ILE A 249 -18.23 -1.54 29.11
C ILE A 249 -17.74 -0.36 28.26
N HIS A 250 -17.57 0.82 28.87
CA HIS A 250 -16.97 1.96 28.18
C HIS A 250 -15.54 1.67 27.70
N GLY A 251 -14.73 0.99 28.51
CA GLY A 251 -13.40 0.52 28.11
C GLY A 251 -13.45 -0.45 26.93
N ALA A 252 -14.38 -1.40 26.94
CA ALA A 252 -14.58 -2.35 25.84
C ALA A 252 -15.03 -1.65 24.54
N LEU A 253 -15.91 -0.63 24.64
CA LEU A 253 -16.34 0.19 23.49
C LEU A 253 -15.21 1.04 22.93
N SER A 254 -14.41 1.67 23.81
CA SER A 254 -13.25 2.45 23.38
C SER A 254 -12.22 1.60 22.64
N LEU A 255 -12.04 0.33 23.02
CA LEU A 255 -11.18 -0.59 22.29
C LEU A 255 -11.73 -0.96 20.91
N LEU A 256 -13.05 -1.09 20.77
CA LEU A 256 -13.69 -1.31 19.46
C LEU A 256 -13.63 -0.07 18.56
N GLU A 257 -13.66 1.12 19.17
CA GLU A 257 -13.42 2.40 18.49
C GLU A 257 -11.97 2.49 17.99
N ALA A 258 -11.00 2.13 18.83
CA ALA A 258 -9.59 2.07 18.43
C ALA A 258 -9.32 1.07 17.29
N GLN A 259 -10.17 0.04 17.14
CA GLN A 259 -10.12 -0.92 16.05
C GLN A 259 -10.88 -0.47 14.78
N SER A 260 -11.44 0.74 14.77
CA SER A 260 -12.26 1.27 13.67
C SER A 260 -13.49 0.41 13.33
N ILE A 261 -14.00 -0.36 14.31
CA ILE A 261 -15.22 -1.16 14.15
C ILE A 261 -16.45 -0.27 14.35
N LEU A 262 -16.34 0.69 15.27
CA LEU A 262 -17.40 1.61 15.65
C LEU A 262 -16.86 3.02 15.87
N GLU A 263 -17.75 3.99 15.77
CA GLU A 263 -17.49 5.41 15.98
C GLU A 263 -18.41 5.94 17.08
N SER A 264 -17.83 6.57 18.10
CA SER A 264 -18.60 7.15 19.21
C SER A 264 -19.13 8.55 18.83
N LYS A 265 -20.46 8.70 18.81
CA LYS A 265 -21.15 9.99 18.71
C LYS A 265 -21.64 10.42 20.10
N PRO A 266 -22.02 11.71 20.31
CA PRO A 266 -22.41 12.20 21.64
C PRO A 266 -23.53 11.37 22.30
N SER A 267 -24.55 10.99 21.52
CA SER A 267 -25.73 10.26 21.99
C SER A 267 -25.88 8.84 21.42
N SER A 268 -24.97 8.41 20.54
CA SER A 268 -25.09 7.13 19.82
C SER A 268 -23.74 6.52 19.44
N TYR A 269 -23.72 5.25 19.08
CA TYR A 269 -22.61 4.58 18.43
C TYR A 269 -22.98 4.26 16.99
N GLN A 270 -22.06 4.49 16.06
CA GLN A 270 -22.23 4.12 14.65
C GLN A 270 -21.32 2.94 14.32
N LEU A 271 -21.86 1.88 13.72
CA LEU A 271 -21.08 0.80 13.15
C LEU A 271 -20.48 1.23 11.80
N LEU A 272 -19.17 1.09 11.68
CA LEU A 272 -18.42 1.38 10.44
C LEU A 272 -18.24 0.13 9.57
N VAL A 273 -18.57 -1.05 10.11
CA VAL A 273 -18.36 -2.35 9.47
C VAL A 273 -19.72 -2.97 9.12
N ASP A 274 -19.81 -3.59 7.94
CA ASP A 274 -21.02 -4.25 7.47
C ASP A 274 -21.36 -5.51 8.31
N LYS A 275 -22.62 -5.96 8.23
CA LYS A 275 -23.11 -7.13 8.97
C LYS A 275 -22.33 -8.41 8.64
N ALA A 276 -21.93 -8.59 7.38
CA ALA A 276 -21.20 -9.79 6.96
C ALA A 276 -19.76 -9.78 7.49
N SER A 277 -19.08 -8.64 7.47
CA SER A 277 -17.75 -8.50 8.09
C SER A 277 -17.82 -8.59 9.61
N SER A 278 -18.82 -8.00 10.27
CA SER A 278 -18.99 -8.08 11.72
C SER A 278 -19.24 -9.52 12.21
N ASN A 279 -20.04 -10.31 11.49
CA ASN A 279 -20.23 -11.73 11.78
C ASN A 279 -18.93 -12.54 11.61
N LYS A 280 -18.09 -12.18 10.64
CA LYS A 280 -16.77 -12.79 10.45
C LYS A 280 -15.78 -12.41 11.55
N ILE A 281 -15.88 -11.19 12.11
CA ILE A 281 -15.04 -10.73 13.24
C ILE A 281 -15.37 -11.50 14.52
N ILE A 282 -16.66 -11.74 14.79
CA ILE A 282 -17.09 -12.49 15.98
C ILE A 282 -16.65 -13.97 15.89
N ALA A 283 -16.68 -14.55 14.69
CA ALA A 283 -16.24 -15.92 14.37
C ALA A 283 -16.83 -17.01 15.29
N ASP A 284 -18.02 -16.77 15.85
CA ASP A 284 -18.73 -17.68 16.76
C ASP A 284 -20.23 -17.69 16.39
N SER A 285 -20.59 -18.57 15.46
CA SER A 285 -21.96 -18.67 14.94
C SER A 285 -22.97 -19.14 16.00
N THR A 286 -22.51 -19.89 17.01
CA THR A 286 -23.36 -20.36 18.11
C THR A 286 -23.74 -19.22 19.04
N LEU A 287 -22.79 -18.36 19.41
CA LEU A 287 -23.04 -17.17 20.24
C LEU A 287 -23.96 -16.19 19.52
N ILE A 288 -23.73 -15.95 18.22
CA ILE A 288 -24.60 -15.09 17.41
C ILE A 288 -26.02 -15.67 17.33
N SER A 289 -26.16 -16.99 17.14
CA SER A 289 -27.48 -17.63 17.09
C SER A 289 -28.22 -17.54 18.42
N GLN A 290 -27.55 -17.75 19.55
CA GLN A 290 -28.12 -17.63 20.89
C GLN A 290 -28.60 -16.20 21.18
N ILE A 291 -27.81 -15.19 20.82
CA ILE A 291 -28.19 -13.78 21.00
C ILE A 291 -29.34 -13.39 20.08
N ASN A 292 -29.39 -13.93 18.86
CA ASN A 292 -30.50 -13.67 17.93
C ASN A 292 -31.83 -14.27 18.40
N MET A 293 -31.81 -15.38 19.16
CA MET A 293 -32.99 -16.01 19.75
C MET A 293 -33.55 -15.26 20.96
N ILE A 294 -32.85 -14.26 21.50
CA ILE A 294 -33.33 -13.45 22.61
C ILE A 294 -34.31 -12.39 22.09
N GLU A 295 -35.50 -12.33 22.66
CA GLU A 295 -36.48 -11.26 22.43
C GLU A 295 -36.01 -9.98 23.13
N LEU A 296 -35.49 -9.05 22.36
CA LEU A 296 -35.30 -7.66 22.79
C LEU A 296 -36.61 -6.93 22.50
N GLU A 297 -37.45 -6.73 23.51
CA GLU A 297 -38.65 -5.89 23.36
C GLU A 297 -38.24 -4.44 23.04
N ASP A 298 -38.84 -3.88 21.98
CA ASP A 298 -38.76 -2.47 21.63
C ASP A 298 -39.55 -1.67 22.67
N THR A 299 -38.86 -0.92 23.53
CA THR A 299 -39.45 0.19 24.30
C THR A 299 -38.86 1.50 23.84
#